data_AF-A0A7Y2JNM1-F1
#
_entry.id   AF-A0A7Y2JNM1-F1
#
_cell.length_a   1.000
_cell.length_b   1.000
_cell.length_c   1.000
_cell.angle_alpha   90.00
_cell.angle_beta   90.00
_cell.angle_gamma   90.00
#
_symmetry.space_group_name_H-M   'P 1'
#
loop_
_entity.id
_entity.type
_entity.pdbx_description
1 polymer ?
#
loop_
_entity_poly.entity_id
_entity_poly.type
_entity_poly.pdbx_seq_one_letter_code
_entity_poly.pdbx_strand_id
1 'polypeptide(L)'
;QDQPLVYMEDVGRHNAVDKIAGWMFSEGVSGSDKIMYTTGRLTSEMVIKCAHMGIPVLASRSGFTAWGVDIARQVGLTLIGRMRGRRFHCLSGEDRLVRDADPKAVSDEDRKHRRKGAEE
;
A
#
# COMPACT_ATOMS: atom_id res chain seq x y z
N GLN A 1 -0.93 -16.37 8.95
CA GLN A 1 0.51 -16.60 8.70
C GLN A 1 1.11 -15.23 8.43
N ASP A 2 2.18 -14.86 9.14
CA ASP A 2 2.82 -13.53 9.01
C ASP A 2 3.82 -13.49 7.84
N GLN A 3 3.39 -13.93 6.66
CA GLN A 3 4.23 -13.91 5.46
C GLN A 3 3.45 -13.40 4.25
N PRO A 4 4.09 -12.62 3.36
CA PRO A 4 3.46 -12.20 2.12
C PRO A 4 3.18 -13.42 1.23
N LEU A 5 2.03 -13.40 0.54
CA LEU A 5 1.68 -14.45 -0.43
C LEU A 5 2.71 -14.53 -1.57
N VAL A 6 3.13 -13.36 -2.07
CA VAL A 6 4.15 -13.22 -3.09
C VAL A 6 4.94 -11.95 -2.83
N TYR A 7 6.22 -11.97 -3.15
CA TYR A 7 7.12 -10.84 -3.00
C TYR A 7 7.93 -10.65 -4.28
N MET A 8 7.93 -9.43 -4.80
CA MET A 8 8.62 -9.08 -6.05
C MET A 8 9.41 -7.79 -5.86
N GLU A 9 10.65 -7.81 -6.34
CA GLU A 9 11.53 -6.63 -6.34
C GLU A 9 11.83 -6.20 -7.77
N ASP A 10 12.01 -4.89 -7.92
CA ASP A 10 12.51 -4.27 -9.14
C ASP A 10 13.11 -2.90 -8.84
N VAL A 11 13.94 -2.39 -9.75
CA VAL A 11 14.45 -1.00 -9.69
C VAL A 11 13.28 -0.02 -9.88
N GLY A 12 12.30 -0.37 -10.72
CA GLY A 12 11.10 0.41 -10.97
C GLY A 12 9.89 -0.09 -10.18
N ARG A 13 9.28 0.79 -9.36
CA ARG A 13 8.06 0.42 -8.60
C ARG A 13 6.91 -0.10 -9.47
N HIS A 14 6.77 0.41 -10.70
CA HIS A 14 5.72 -0.02 -11.62
C HIS A 14 5.97 -1.44 -12.08
N ASN A 15 7.22 -1.76 -12.45
CA ASN A 15 7.64 -3.10 -12.84
C ASN A 15 7.43 -4.12 -11.72
N ALA A 16 7.74 -3.75 -10.46
CA ALA A 16 7.49 -4.63 -9.32
C ALA A 16 6.00 -5.00 -9.18
N VAL A 17 5.10 -4.03 -9.39
CA VAL A 17 3.65 -4.27 -9.41
C VAL A 17 3.24 -5.10 -10.63
N ASP A 18 3.81 -4.83 -11.81
CA ASP A 18 3.50 -5.57 -13.03
C ASP A 18 3.94 -7.04 -12.93
N LYS A 19 5.06 -7.34 -12.24
CA LYS A 19 5.46 -8.72 -11.93
C LYS A 19 4.43 -9.44 -11.07
N ILE A 20 3.86 -8.76 -10.07
CA ILE A 20 2.79 -9.34 -9.24
C ILE A 20 1.54 -9.57 -10.09
N ALA A 21 1.16 -8.61 -10.95
CA ALA A 21 0.02 -8.76 -11.86
C ALA A 21 0.20 -9.97 -12.80
N GLY A 22 1.39 -10.10 -13.40
CA GLY A 22 1.73 -11.24 -14.25
C GLY A 22 1.70 -12.58 -13.51
N TRP A 23 2.21 -12.60 -12.28
CA TRP A 23 2.13 -13.79 -11.41
C TRP A 23 0.67 -14.15 -11.08
N MET A 24 -0.16 -13.18 -10.68
CA MET A 24 -1.58 -13.41 -10.39
C MET A 24 -2.32 -13.99 -11.59
N PHE A 25 -2.03 -13.48 -12.79
CA PHE A 25 -2.59 -14.00 -14.04
C PHE A 25 -2.13 -15.43 -14.32
N SER A 26 -0.82 -15.71 -14.18
CA SER A 26 -0.23 -17.04 -14.39
C SER A 26 -0.82 -18.09 -13.45
N GLU A 27 -1.00 -17.74 -12.18
CA GLU A 27 -1.46 -18.65 -11.13
C GLU A 27 -3.00 -18.67 -10.96
N GLY A 28 -3.74 -17.88 -11.73
CA GLY A 28 -5.19 -17.76 -11.60
C GLY A 28 -5.66 -17.22 -10.24
N VAL A 29 -4.84 -16.38 -9.60
CA VAL A 29 -5.11 -15.84 -8.25
C VAL A 29 -5.95 -14.57 -8.34
N SER A 30 -7.11 -14.57 -7.69
CA SER A 30 -7.92 -13.35 -7.52
C SER A 30 -7.31 -12.38 -6.51
N GLY A 31 -7.48 -11.08 -6.77
CA GLY A 31 -7.08 -10.00 -5.87
C GLY A 31 -8.09 -9.62 -4.80
N SER A 32 -9.34 -10.08 -4.91
CA SER A 32 -10.50 -9.59 -4.12
C SER A 32 -10.35 -9.68 -2.59
N ASP A 33 -9.50 -10.58 -2.12
CA ASP A 33 -9.24 -10.89 -0.70
C ASP A 33 -7.79 -10.57 -0.29
N LYS A 34 -7.09 -9.73 -1.07
CA LYS A 34 -5.67 -9.43 -0.88
C LYS A 34 -5.42 -7.97 -0.51
N ILE A 35 -4.21 -7.72 -0.01
CA ILE A 35 -3.68 -6.40 0.27
C ILE A 35 -2.38 -6.25 -0.53
N MET A 36 -2.27 -5.18 -1.30
CA MET A 36 -1.03 -4.83 -2.00
C MET A 36 -0.21 -3.87 -1.13
N TYR A 37 1.03 -4.25 -0.83
CA TYR A 37 2.00 -3.38 -0.18
C TYR A 37 3.14 -3.03 -1.14
N THR A 38 3.52 -1.75 -1.19
CA THR A 38 4.67 -1.28 -1.98
C THR A 38 5.52 -0.29 -1.21
N THR A 39 6.80 -0.21 -1.55
CA THR A 39 7.73 0.80 -1.01
C THR A 39 7.68 2.12 -1.79
N GLY A 40 7.12 2.10 -3.00
CA GLY A 40 7.03 3.25 -3.91
C GLY A 40 5.91 4.23 -3.56
N ARG A 41 5.94 5.42 -4.17
CA ARG A 41 4.85 6.41 -4.04
C ARG A 41 3.56 5.90 -4.67
N LEU A 42 2.43 6.24 -4.05
CA LEU A 42 1.09 5.94 -4.55
C LEU A 42 0.66 7.01 -5.56
N THR A 43 1.09 6.84 -6.81
CA THR A 43 0.67 7.66 -7.96
C THR A 43 -0.62 7.13 -8.58
N SER A 44 -1.27 7.92 -9.44
CA SER A 44 -2.47 7.50 -10.19
C SER A 44 -2.31 6.14 -10.85
N GLU A 45 -1.19 5.92 -11.55
CA GLU A 45 -0.91 4.65 -12.23
C GLU A 45 -0.83 3.46 -11.25
N MET A 46 -0.21 3.64 -10.08
CA MET A 46 -0.13 2.58 -9.06
C MET A 46 -1.51 2.19 -8.54
N VAL A 47 -2.38 3.19 -8.32
CA VAL A 47 -3.77 2.99 -7.90
C VAL A 47 -4.56 2.27 -8.99
N ILE A 48 -4.43 2.71 -10.25
CA ILE A 48 -5.12 2.11 -11.40
C ILE A 48 -4.72 0.63 -11.56
N LYS A 49 -3.42 0.32 -11.52
CA LYS A 49 -2.93 -1.08 -11.60
C LYS A 49 -3.51 -1.94 -10.49
N CYS A 50 -3.53 -1.42 -9.25
CA CYS A 50 -4.08 -2.13 -8.10
C CYS A 50 -5.59 -2.40 -8.25
N ALA A 51 -6.35 -1.41 -8.70
CA ALA A 51 -7.77 -1.54 -8.97
C ALA A 51 -8.05 -2.54 -10.11
N HIS A 52 -7.26 -2.54 -11.19
CA HIS A 52 -7.39 -3.51 -12.28
C HIS A 52 -7.10 -4.94 -11.85
N MET A 53 -6.19 -5.15 -10.91
CA MET A 53 -5.95 -6.46 -10.28
C MET A 53 -7.10 -6.90 -9.36
N GLY A 54 -8.11 -6.06 -9.15
CA GLY A 54 -9.23 -6.33 -8.24
C GLY A 54 -8.82 -6.35 -6.76
N ILE A 55 -7.66 -5.79 -6.42
CA ILE A 55 -7.16 -5.75 -5.04
C ILE A 55 -7.82 -4.58 -4.31
N PRO A 56 -8.54 -4.81 -3.18
CA PRO A 56 -9.31 -3.77 -2.51
C PRO A 56 -8.47 -2.81 -1.65
N VAL A 57 -7.22 -3.13 -1.34
CA VAL A 57 -6.35 -2.34 -0.45
C VAL A 57 -4.97 -2.14 -1.05
N LEU A 58 -4.53 -0.88 -1.11
CA LEU A 58 -3.19 -0.47 -1.50
C LEU A 58 -2.53 0.33 -0.39
N ALA A 59 -1.44 -0.22 0.15
CA ALA A 59 -0.67 0.36 1.24
C ALA A 59 0.76 0.69 0.82
N SER A 60 1.29 1.80 1.34
CA SER A 60 2.70 2.16 1.15
C SER A 60 3.28 2.93 2.33
N ARG A 61 4.57 2.66 2.60
CA ARG A 61 5.40 3.47 3.52
C ARG A 61 5.78 4.84 2.97
N SER A 62 5.59 5.07 1.67
CA SER A 62 5.92 6.30 0.96
C SER A 62 4.72 7.25 0.86
N GLY A 63 4.95 8.43 0.27
CA GLY A 63 3.90 9.42 0.02
C GLY A 63 2.96 9.05 -1.14
N PHE A 64 1.99 9.92 -1.38
CA PHE A 64 0.91 9.76 -2.36
C PHE A 64 0.71 11.06 -3.15
N THR A 65 0.04 10.99 -4.30
CA THR A 65 -0.36 12.17 -5.08
C THR A 65 -1.84 12.47 -4.91
N ALA A 66 -2.24 13.74 -5.00
CA ALA A 66 -3.65 14.15 -4.95
C ALA A 66 -4.51 13.34 -5.94
N TRP A 67 -4.10 13.32 -7.21
CA TRP A 67 -4.74 12.50 -8.25
C TRP A 67 -4.83 11.00 -7.92
N GLY A 68 -3.85 10.44 -7.20
CA GLY A 68 -3.88 9.03 -6.82
C GLY A 68 -4.93 8.77 -5.74
N VAL A 69 -5.07 9.71 -4.81
CA VAL A 69 -6.12 9.67 -3.79
C VAL A 69 -7.51 9.83 -4.41
N ASP A 70 -7.66 10.76 -5.35
CA ASP A 70 -8.96 11.00 -6.00
C ASP A 70 -9.43 9.77 -6.78
N ILE A 71 -8.54 9.13 -7.55
CA ILE A 71 -8.86 7.89 -8.25
C ILE A 71 -9.22 6.79 -7.26
N ALA A 72 -8.45 6.63 -6.17
CA ALA A 72 -8.73 5.59 -5.17
C ALA A 72 -10.13 5.74 -4.58
N ARG A 73 -10.59 6.97 -4.33
CA ARG A 73 -11.95 7.25 -3.86
C ARG A 73 -13.00 6.89 -4.91
N GLN A 74 -12.77 7.27 -6.16
CA GLN A 74 -13.71 6.97 -7.27
C GLN A 74 -13.90 5.48 -7.50
N VAL A 75 -12.82 4.69 -7.42
CA VAL A 75 -12.88 3.24 -7.63
C VAL A 75 -13.18 2.45 -6.35
N GLY A 76 -13.36 3.14 -5.22
CA GLY A 76 -13.63 2.50 -3.93
C GLY A 76 -12.45 1.75 -3.34
N LEU A 77 -11.21 2.00 -3.78
CA LEU A 77 -10.00 1.38 -3.26
C LEU A 77 -9.65 1.96 -1.87
N THR A 78 -9.29 1.09 -0.93
CA THR A 78 -8.72 1.52 0.34
C THR A 78 -7.27 1.91 0.13
N LEU A 79 -6.91 3.16 0.40
CA LEU A 79 -5.58 3.70 0.10
C LEU A 79 -4.89 4.19 1.36
N ILE A 80 -3.76 3.58 1.70
CA ILE A 80 -3.00 3.88 2.92
C ILE A 80 -1.60 4.35 2.55
N GLY A 81 -1.27 5.57 2.95
CA GLY A 81 0.04 6.19 2.67
C GLY A 81 0.81 6.55 3.94
N ARG A 82 2.11 6.80 3.76
CA ARG A 82 3.05 7.22 4.82
C ARG A 82 3.01 6.30 6.06
N MET A 83 2.81 5.00 5.85
CA MET A 83 2.77 4.02 6.94
C MET A 83 4.16 3.86 7.57
N ARG A 84 4.25 4.12 8.88
CA ARG A 84 5.49 4.12 9.69
C ARG A 84 5.18 3.80 11.15
N GLY A 85 5.65 2.64 11.63
CA GLY A 85 5.39 2.18 12.99
C GLY A 85 3.90 2.28 13.34
N ARG A 86 3.57 3.07 14.36
CA ARG A 86 2.20 3.32 14.86
C ARG A 86 1.33 4.23 13.98
N ARG A 87 1.88 4.85 12.94
CA ARG A 87 1.22 5.95 12.20
C ARG A 87 1.03 5.60 10.73
N PHE A 88 -0.12 5.93 10.20
CA PHE A 88 -0.40 5.91 8.78
C PHE A 88 -1.47 6.96 8.46
N HIS A 89 -1.64 7.26 7.18
CA HIS A 89 -2.77 8.05 6.69
C HIS A 89 -3.64 7.15 5.82
N CYS A 90 -4.87 6.90 6.26
CA CYS A 90 -5.90 6.38 5.37
C CYS A 90 -6.46 7.56 4.56
N LEU A 91 -6.46 7.41 3.24
CA LEU A 91 -6.81 8.46 2.29
C LEU A 91 -8.16 8.19 1.62
N SER A 92 -8.57 6.92 1.63
CA SER A 92 -9.80 6.38 1.07
C SER A 92 -10.11 5.04 1.76
N GLY A 93 -11.38 4.72 1.97
CA GLY A 93 -11.83 3.44 2.54
C GLY A 93 -11.65 3.29 4.05
N GLU A 94 -11.66 4.40 4.81
CA GLU A 94 -11.53 4.38 6.28
C GLU A 94 -12.61 3.53 6.96
N ASP A 95 -13.82 3.50 6.40
CA ASP A 95 -14.94 2.69 6.86
C ASP A 95 -14.66 1.18 6.88
N ARG A 96 -13.65 0.73 6.12
CA ARG A 96 -13.23 -0.67 6.06
C ARG A 96 -12.09 -1.02 7.02
N LEU A 97 -11.54 -0.03 7.73
CA LEU A 97 -10.46 -0.26 8.69
C LEU A 97 -11.01 -0.66 10.04
N VAL A 98 -10.64 -1.86 10.49
CA VAL A 98 -10.85 -2.30 11.87
C VAL A 98 -9.64 -1.85 12.69
N ARG A 99 -9.88 -1.08 13.76
CA ARG A 99 -8.85 -0.60 14.68
C ARG A 99 -8.83 -1.48 15.92
N ASP A 100 -8.22 -2.64 15.79
CA ASP A 100 -8.15 -3.69 16.81
C ASP A 100 -6.88 -3.66 17.69
N ALA A 101 -5.87 -2.86 17.31
CA ALA A 101 -4.62 -2.71 18.05
C ALA A 101 -4.60 -1.46 18.94
N ASP A 102 -4.09 -1.60 20.17
CA ASP A 102 -3.73 -0.44 21.03
C ASP A 102 -2.42 0.18 20.50
N PRO A 103 -2.45 1.43 20.00
CA PRO A 103 -1.24 2.10 19.54
C PRO A 103 -0.15 2.20 20.61
N LYS A 104 -0.50 2.15 21.90
CA LYS A 104 0.48 2.23 23.00
C LYS A 104 1.34 0.97 23.11
N ALA A 105 0.88 -0.17 22.60
CA ALA A 105 1.56 -1.47 22.71
C ALA A 105 2.58 -1.74 21.58
N VAL A 106 2.47 -1.08 20.43
CA VAL A 106 3.35 -1.29 19.26
C VAL A 106 4.66 -0.52 19.44
N SER A 107 5.88 -0.98 19.17
CA SER A 107 7.06 -0.08 19.33
C SER A 107 7.10 1.06 18.30
N ASP A 108 7.71 2.20 18.64
CA ASP A 108 8.02 3.23 17.64
C ASP A 108 9.14 2.73 16.70
N GLU A 109 9.03 3.08 15.41
CA GLU A 109 10.06 2.71 14.42
C GLU A 109 11.42 3.37 14.76
N ASP A 110 12.49 2.59 14.56
CA ASP A 110 13.86 2.96 14.88
C ASP A 110 14.30 4.25 14.14
N ARG A 111 14.96 5.19 14.85
CA ARG A 111 15.32 6.52 14.29
C ARG A 111 16.15 6.45 13.02
N LYS A 112 16.87 5.33 12.80
CA LYS A 112 17.67 5.05 11.60
C LYS A 112 16.84 5.01 10.31
N HIS A 113 15.53 4.76 10.39
CA HIS A 113 14.63 4.74 9.24
C HIS A 113 13.97 6.11 8.96
N ARG A 114 14.29 7.16 9.74
CA ARG A 114 13.83 8.53 9.45
C ARG A 114 14.54 9.08 8.21
N ARG A 115 13.80 9.79 7.36
CA ARG A 115 14.41 10.59 6.28
C ARG A 115 15.21 11.73 6.92
N LYS A 116 16.37 12.06 6.32
CA LYS A 116 17.28 13.14 6.77
C LYS A 116 16.62 14.53 6.96
N GLY A 117 15.44 14.78 6.42
CA GLY A 117 14.71 16.05 6.55
C GLY A 117 13.38 15.96 7.30
N ALA A 118 13.25 15.05 8.27
CA ALA A 118 12.03 14.91 9.09
C ALA A 118 12.11 15.67 10.43
N GLU A 119 13.19 16.44 10.66
CA GLU A 119 13.44 17.22 11.88
C GLU A 119 13.33 18.74 11.66
N GLU A 120 12.92 19.20 10.46
CA GLU A 120 12.49 20.58 10.19
C GLU A 120 10.97 20.72 10.26
#